data_AF-A0A3N5FTS0-F1
#
_entry.id   AF-A0A3N5FTS0-F1
#
_cell.length_a   1.000
_cell.length_b   1.000
_cell.length_c   1.000
_cell.angle_alpha   90.00
_cell.angle_beta   90.00
_cell.angle_gamma   90.00
#
_symmetry.space_group_name_H-M   'P 1'
#
loop_
_entity.id
_entity.type
_entity.pdbx_description
1 polymer ?
#
loop_
_entity_poly.entity_id
_entity_poly.type
_entity_poly.pdbx_seq_one_letter_code
_entity_poly.pdbx_strand_id
1 'polypeptide(L)'
;MSKMNGIQQTRRDAARRALPARAAALALAIAAFACGQQDALAGPREQAKRMYDRLTGTPPSPALLTTLEGRVTSDGLVNTAMFILDDAQPHSSPFYSVTLKNFATPWTNRDQDVFAPLNDYTATVIGMVRDDADFRGLLSD
;
A
#
# COMPACT_ATOMS: atom_id res chain seq x y z
N MET A 1 -13.85 -68.42 16.94
CA MET A 1 -13.42 -67.09 17.45
C MET A 1 -11.97 -66.68 17.14
N SER A 2 -11.02 -67.56 16.79
CA SER A 2 -9.59 -67.19 16.70
C SER A 2 -9.19 -66.30 15.51
N LYS A 3 -9.84 -66.46 14.33
CA LYS A 3 -9.51 -65.67 13.12
C LYS A 3 -9.87 -64.18 13.21
N MET A 4 -10.81 -63.81 14.09
CA MET A 4 -11.29 -62.43 14.24
C MET A 4 -10.33 -61.55 15.08
N ASN A 5 -9.52 -62.16 15.95
CA ASN A 5 -8.48 -61.46 16.72
C ASN A 5 -7.23 -61.13 15.90
N GLY A 6 -6.85 -62.00 14.95
CA GLY A 6 -5.69 -61.77 14.09
C GLY A 6 -5.84 -60.52 13.22
N ILE A 7 -6.99 -60.35 12.56
CA ILE A 7 -7.28 -59.19 11.69
C ILE A 7 -7.32 -57.88 12.50
N GLN A 8 -7.81 -57.91 13.75
CA GLN A 8 -7.84 -56.76 14.65
C GLN A 8 -6.43 -56.38 15.15
N GLN A 9 -5.56 -57.35 15.39
CA GLN A 9 -4.16 -57.12 15.76
C GLN A 9 -3.34 -56.55 14.58
N THR A 10 -3.49 -57.09 13.36
CA THR A 10 -2.77 -56.56 12.19
C THR A 10 -3.19 -55.12 11.85
N ARG A 11 -4.47 -54.79 12.00
CA ARG A 11 -4.97 -53.41 11.81
C ARG A 11 -4.45 -52.45 12.89
N ARG A 12 -4.32 -52.89 14.14
CA ARG A 12 -3.76 -52.09 15.25
C ARG A 12 -2.27 -51.83 15.07
N ASP A 13 -1.50 -52.80 14.60
CA ASP A 13 -0.06 -52.65 14.35
C ASP A 13 0.23 -51.79 13.10
N ALA A 14 -0.58 -51.91 12.05
CA ALA A 14 -0.53 -51.02 10.89
C ALA A 14 -0.89 -49.56 11.27
N ALA A 15 -1.91 -49.35 12.11
CA ALA A 15 -2.27 -48.02 12.61
C ALA A 15 -1.18 -47.40 13.51
N ARG A 16 -0.54 -48.21 14.37
CA ARG A 16 0.59 -47.81 15.23
C ARG A 16 1.85 -47.44 14.44
N ARG A 17 2.10 -48.10 13.31
CA ARG A 17 3.20 -47.77 12.38
C ARG A 17 2.88 -46.57 11.49
N ALA A 18 1.60 -46.32 11.19
CA ALA A 18 1.15 -45.18 10.38
C ALA A 18 1.15 -43.83 11.13
N LEU A 19 0.97 -43.84 12.45
CA LEU A 19 1.00 -42.65 13.31
C LEU A 19 2.32 -41.85 13.26
N PRO A 20 3.51 -42.45 13.44
CA PRO A 20 4.78 -41.72 13.33
C PRO A 20 5.08 -41.27 11.90
N ALA A 21 4.69 -42.04 10.89
CA ALA A 21 4.86 -41.66 9.49
C ALA A 21 3.96 -40.46 9.12
N ARG A 22 2.73 -40.41 9.63
CA ARG A 22 1.81 -39.26 9.47
C ARG A 22 2.30 -38.04 10.25
N ALA A 23 2.82 -38.22 11.47
CA ALA A 23 3.40 -37.14 12.25
C ALA A 23 4.66 -36.57 11.59
N ALA A 24 5.52 -37.43 11.02
CA ALA A 24 6.70 -37.00 10.26
C ALA A 24 6.31 -36.29 8.97
N ALA A 25 5.31 -36.79 8.22
CA ALA A 25 4.80 -36.13 7.02
C ALA A 25 4.16 -34.77 7.34
N LEU A 26 3.42 -34.66 8.44
CA LEU A 26 2.84 -33.40 8.89
C LEU A 26 3.91 -32.40 9.35
N ALA A 27 4.91 -32.86 10.10
CA ALA A 27 6.06 -32.03 10.51
C ALA A 27 6.85 -31.53 9.29
N LEU A 28 7.05 -32.38 8.28
CA LEU A 28 7.72 -32.00 7.04
C LEU A 28 6.90 -30.99 6.22
N ALA A 29 5.56 -31.15 6.18
CA ALA A 29 4.66 -30.20 5.53
C ALA A 29 4.64 -28.84 6.24
N ILE A 30 4.65 -28.82 7.58
CA ILE A 30 4.73 -27.58 8.37
C ILE A 30 6.08 -26.89 8.16
N ALA A 31 7.18 -27.65 8.16
CA ALA A 31 8.52 -27.10 7.89
C ALA A 31 8.65 -26.53 6.46
N ALA A 32 8.06 -27.20 5.47
CA ALA A 32 8.03 -26.70 4.08
C ALA A 32 7.19 -25.43 3.93
N PHE A 33 6.09 -25.30 4.69
CA PHE A 33 5.25 -24.09 4.67
C PHE A 33 5.92 -22.90 5.37
N ALA A 34 6.69 -23.15 6.44
CA ALA A 34 7.41 -22.10 7.17
C ALA A 34 8.60 -21.51 6.38
N CYS A 35 9.24 -22.28 5.50
CA CYS A 35 10.37 -21.81 4.68
C CYS A 35 9.97 -20.89 3.51
N GLY A 36 8.67 -20.75 3.20
CA GLY A 36 8.18 -20.01 2.04
C GLY A 36 7.60 -18.63 2.34
N GLN A 37 7.67 -18.15 3.59
CA GLN A 37 7.18 -16.80 3.94
C GLN A 37 8.18 -15.76 3.47
N GLN A 38 8.18 -15.46 2.17
CA GLN A 38 8.74 -14.21 1.69
C GLN A 38 7.87 -13.10 2.28
N ASP A 39 8.45 -12.27 3.16
CA ASP A 39 7.82 -11.01 3.52
C ASP A 39 7.45 -10.31 2.21
N ALA A 40 6.17 -9.97 2.05
CA ALA A 40 5.69 -9.21 0.91
C ALA A 40 6.18 -7.75 1.02
N LEU A 41 7.50 -7.58 1.04
CA LEU A 41 8.18 -6.31 0.94
C LEU A 41 7.92 -5.81 -0.47
N ALA A 42 7.14 -4.76 -0.55
CA ALA A 42 6.97 -4.03 -1.78
C ALA A 42 8.34 -3.59 -2.31
N GLY A 43 8.67 -3.96 -3.54
CA GLY A 43 9.87 -3.48 -4.21
C GLY A 43 9.80 -1.98 -4.47
N PRO A 44 10.90 -1.38 -4.98
CA PRO A 44 10.96 0.04 -5.28
C PRO A 44 9.83 0.51 -6.19
N ARG A 45 9.44 -0.31 -7.16
CA ARG A 45 8.33 -0.03 -8.09
C ARG A 45 6.98 0.06 -7.38
N GLU A 46 6.68 -0.89 -6.49
CA GLU A 46 5.43 -0.91 -5.74
C GLU A 46 5.40 0.22 -4.71
N GLN A 47 6.54 0.56 -4.10
CA GLN A 47 6.66 1.72 -3.21
C GLN A 47 6.42 3.03 -3.97
N ALA A 48 7.07 3.22 -5.12
CA ALA A 48 6.88 4.36 -6.00
C ALA A 48 5.42 4.53 -6.44
N LYS A 49 4.78 3.45 -6.89
CA LYS A 49 3.37 3.46 -7.28
C LYS A 49 2.48 3.88 -6.11
N ARG A 50 2.62 3.23 -4.95
CA ARG A 50 1.80 3.55 -3.78
C ARG A 50 1.99 4.99 -3.33
N MET A 51 3.22 5.50 -3.35
CA MET A 51 3.51 6.89 -3.01
C MET A 51 2.79 7.84 -3.94
N TYR A 52 2.91 7.65 -5.26
CA TYR A 52 2.23 8.49 -6.24
C TYR A 52 0.71 8.42 -6.13
N ASP A 53 0.14 7.21 -6.01
CA ASP A 53 -1.31 7.02 -5.85
C ASP A 53 -1.84 7.74 -4.60
N ARG A 54 -1.09 7.69 -3.49
CA ARG A 54 -1.48 8.30 -2.20
C ARG A 54 -1.38 9.82 -2.23
N LEU A 55 -0.34 10.35 -2.86
CA LEU A 55 -0.11 11.79 -2.94
C LEU A 55 -1.04 12.44 -3.96
N THR A 56 -1.33 11.77 -5.08
CA THR A 56 -2.01 12.42 -6.21
C THR A 56 -3.46 11.96 -6.41
N GLY A 57 -3.87 10.86 -5.77
CA GLY A 57 -5.20 10.26 -5.95
C GLY A 57 -5.41 9.59 -7.31
N THR A 58 -4.37 9.50 -8.16
CA THR A 58 -4.44 8.95 -9.51
C THR A 58 -3.23 8.04 -9.79
N PRO A 59 -3.35 7.05 -10.69
CA PRO A 59 -2.21 6.21 -11.04
C PRO A 59 -1.17 6.95 -11.89
N PRO A 60 0.13 6.68 -11.72
CA PRO A 60 1.17 7.25 -12.59
C PRO A 60 1.12 6.62 -13.99
N SER A 61 1.59 7.35 -15.00
CA SER A 61 1.84 6.75 -16.31
C SER A 61 2.96 5.69 -16.22
N PRO A 62 3.02 4.71 -17.14
CA PRO A 62 4.08 3.69 -17.11
C PRO A 62 5.49 4.28 -17.16
N ALA A 63 5.69 5.34 -17.93
CA ALA A 63 6.98 6.04 -18.04
C ALA A 63 7.35 6.75 -16.75
N LEU A 64 6.40 7.48 -16.14
CA LEU A 64 6.62 8.13 -14.86
C LEU A 64 6.93 7.12 -13.75
N LEU A 65 6.21 5.98 -13.72
CA LEU A 65 6.45 4.94 -12.72
C LEU A 65 7.87 4.37 -12.81
N THR A 66 8.41 4.19 -14.02
CA THR A 66 9.82 3.79 -14.21
C THR A 66 10.80 4.85 -13.67
N THR A 67 10.51 6.15 -13.89
CA THR A 67 11.31 7.23 -13.30
C THR A 67 11.26 7.21 -11.78
N LEU A 68 10.07 7.04 -11.19
CA LEU A 68 9.88 7.02 -9.75
C LEU A 68 10.52 5.80 -9.09
N GLU A 69 10.47 4.62 -9.73
CA GLU A 69 11.17 3.42 -9.27
C GLU A 69 12.69 3.66 -9.17
N GLY A 70 13.28 4.30 -10.19
CA GLY A 70 14.68 4.71 -10.18
C GLY A 70 14.98 5.65 -9.02
N ARG A 71 14.17 6.69 -8.82
CA ARG A 71 14.32 7.66 -7.73
C ARG A 71 14.15 7.06 -6.35
N VAL A 72 13.21 6.14 -6.15
CA VAL A 72 13.08 5.43 -4.85
C VAL A 72 14.37 4.70 -4.52
N THR A 73 15.03 4.13 -5.54
CA THR A 73 16.28 3.40 -5.37
C THR A 73 17.49 4.32 -5.16
N SER A 74 17.57 5.45 -5.87
CA SER A 74 18.73 6.36 -5.82
C SER A 74 18.63 7.46 -4.77
N ASP A 75 17.46 8.07 -4.64
CA ASP A 75 17.24 9.32 -3.89
C ASP A 75 16.52 9.03 -2.55
N GLY A 76 15.92 7.85 -2.42
CA GLY A 76 15.10 7.46 -1.27
C GLY A 76 13.68 8.03 -1.31
N LEU A 77 12.88 7.62 -0.33
CA LEU A 77 11.43 7.87 -0.34
C LEU A 77 11.06 9.35 -0.18
N VAL A 78 11.73 10.07 0.72
CA VAL A 78 11.41 11.49 0.99
C VAL A 78 11.71 12.35 -0.24
N ASN A 79 12.89 12.21 -0.83
CA ASN A 79 13.24 12.99 -2.03
C ASN A 79 12.37 12.62 -3.24
N THR A 80 11.98 11.34 -3.35
CA THR A 80 11.01 10.93 -4.38
C THR A 80 9.64 11.58 -4.15
N ALA A 81 9.17 11.67 -2.91
CA ALA A 81 7.92 12.36 -2.58
C ALA A 81 8.01 13.85 -2.91
N MET A 82 9.12 14.52 -2.57
CA MET A 82 9.35 15.92 -2.95
C MET A 82 9.33 16.11 -4.46
N PHE A 83 9.95 15.19 -5.21
CA PHE A 83 9.86 15.20 -6.67
C PHE A 83 8.41 15.06 -7.15
N ILE A 84 7.61 14.14 -6.59
CA ILE A 84 6.20 13.97 -6.98
C ILE A 84 5.38 15.25 -6.76
N LEU A 85 5.68 16.00 -5.70
CA LEU A 85 4.96 17.20 -5.29
C LEU A 85 5.47 18.51 -5.94
N ASP A 86 6.59 18.46 -6.64
CA ASP A 86 7.22 19.60 -7.32
C ASP A 86 6.23 20.26 -8.30
N ASP A 87 5.80 21.48 -7.99
CA ASP A 87 4.80 22.24 -8.74
C ASP A 87 5.29 22.69 -10.12
N ALA A 88 6.61 22.71 -10.33
CA ALA A 88 7.22 22.94 -11.64
C ALA A 88 7.05 21.75 -12.60
N GLN A 89 6.61 20.59 -12.11
CA GLN A 89 6.46 19.38 -12.91
C GLN A 89 5.00 19.09 -13.27
N PRO A 90 4.69 18.74 -14.55
CA PRO A 90 3.32 18.42 -14.96
C PRO A 90 2.69 17.25 -14.17
N HIS A 91 3.48 16.31 -13.68
CA HIS A 91 2.97 15.15 -12.93
C HIS A 91 2.48 15.49 -11.52
N SER A 92 2.81 16.65 -10.96
CA SER A 92 2.27 17.07 -9.65
C SER A 92 0.87 17.65 -9.75
N SER A 93 0.38 17.98 -10.96
CA SER A 93 -0.94 18.60 -11.17
C SER A 93 -2.10 17.90 -10.44
N PRO A 94 -2.21 16.57 -10.38
CA PRO A 94 -3.30 15.92 -9.65
C PRO A 94 -3.21 16.05 -8.12
N PHE A 95 -2.02 16.30 -7.54
CA PHE A 95 -1.92 16.67 -6.12
C PHE A 95 -2.70 17.96 -5.84
N TYR A 96 -2.51 19.00 -6.65
CA TYR A 96 -3.18 20.29 -6.46
C TYR A 96 -4.66 20.24 -6.87
N SER A 97 -4.96 19.68 -8.05
CA SER A 97 -6.30 19.72 -8.65
C SER A 97 -7.27 18.69 -8.10
N VAL A 98 -6.77 17.58 -7.53
CA VAL A 98 -7.59 16.51 -6.94
C VAL A 98 -7.39 16.48 -5.43
N THR A 99 -6.17 16.23 -4.97
CA THR A 99 -5.93 15.91 -3.56
C THR A 99 -6.16 17.12 -2.66
N LEU A 100 -5.48 18.24 -2.90
CA LEU A 100 -5.65 19.47 -2.10
C LEU A 100 -7.03 20.09 -2.28
N LYS A 101 -7.57 20.08 -3.51
CA LYS A 101 -8.95 20.50 -3.76
C LYS A 101 -9.92 19.72 -2.88
N ASN A 102 -9.91 18.39 -2.96
CA ASN A 102 -10.86 17.55 -2.21
C ASN A 102 -10.62 17.61 -0.70
N PHE A 103 -9.40 17.92 -0.27
CA PHE A 103 -9.06 18.11 1.14
C PHE A 103 -9.68 19.38 1.72
N ALA A 104 -9.57 20.52 1.02
CA ALA A 104 -10.02 21.81 1.54
C ALA A 104 -11.50 22.13 1.24
N THR A 105 -12.03 21.62 0.11
CA THR A 105 -13.41 21.93 -0.35
C THR A 105 -14.50 21.71 0.71
N PRO A 106 -14.49 20.62 1.51
CA PRO A 106 -15.53 20.38 2.53
C PRO A 106 -15.61 21.43 3.64
N TRP A 107 -14.56 22.21 3.87
CA TRP A 107 -14.51 23.17 4.97
C TRP A 107 -15.34 24.43 4.70
N THR A 108 -15.69 24.66 3.43
CA THR A 108 -16.25 25.93 2.96
C THR A 108 -17.68 25.78 2.45
N ASN A 109 -18.26 24.58 2.57
CA ASN A 109 -19.62 24.33 2.09
C ASN A 109 -20.46 23.63 3.16
N ARG A 110 -21.76 23.95 3.18
CA ARG A 110 -22.70 23.49 4.21
C ARG A 110 -22.81 21.98 4.27
N ASP A 111 -22.77 21.35 3.11
CA ASP A 111 -23.03 19.92 2.94
C ASP A 111 -21.75 19.07 3.11
N GLN A 112 -20.61 19.72 3.35
CA GLN A 112 -19.27 19.11 3.41
C GLN A 112 -18.94 18.23 2.20
N ASP A 113 -19.48 18.58 1.03
CA ASP A 113 -19.24 17.86 -0.21
C ASP A 113 -17.83 18.13 -0.73
N VAL A 114 -17.07 17.07 -1.02
CA VAL A 114 -15.73 17.14 -1.62
C VAL A 114 -15.77 17.52 -3.10
N PHE A 115 -16.91 17.30 -3.77
CA PHE A 115 -17.08 17.52 -5.20
C PHE A 115 -17.70 18.87 -5.55
N ALA A 116 -17.90 19.74 -4.55
CA ALA A 116 -18.35 21.10 -4.80
C ALA A 116 -17.39 21.84 -5.76
N PRO A 117 -17.88 22.87 -6.48
CA PRO A 117 -17.04 23.70 -7.34
C PRO A 117 -15.88 24.35 -6.58
N LEU A 118 -14.77 24.60 -7.29
CA LEU A 118 -13.63 25.33 -6.74
C LEU A 118 -14.08 26.73 -6.32
N ASN A 119 -13.73 27.13 -5.09
CA ASN A 119 -14.04 28.44 -4.52
C ASN A 119 -12.76 29.13 -4.03
N ASP A 120 -12.86 30.42 -3.73
CA ASP A 120 -11.72 31.27 -3.38
C ASP A 120 -10.97 30.75 -2.16
N TYR A 121 -11.67 30.27 -1.12
CA TYR A 121 -11.00 29.70 0.06
C TYR A 121 -10.18 28.45 -0.30
N THR A 122 -10.75 27.54 -1.08
CA THR A 122 -10.05 26.33 -1.56
C THR A 122 -8.85 26.72 -2.41
N ALA A 123 -9.00 27.72 -3.28
CA ALA A 123 -7.92 28.25 -4.10
C ALA A 123 -6.79 28.87 -3.24
N THR A 124 -7.13 29.59 -2.16
CA THR A 124 -6.16 30.11 -1.21
C THR A 124 -5.40 29.00 -0.52
N VAL A 125 -6.07 27.96 0.00
CA VAL A 125 -5.39 26.81 0.61
C VAL A 125 -4.44 26.13 -0.37
N ILE A 126 -4.87 25.93 -1.62
CA ILE A 126 -4.01 25.36 -2.67
C ILE A 126 -2.79 26.26 -2.93
N GLY A 127 -3.00 27.57 -3.04
CA GLY A 127 -1.93 28.55 -3.26
C GLY A 127 -0.92 28.57 -2.12
N MET A 128 -1.39 28.56 -0.86
CA MET A 128 -0.50 28.52 0.31
C MET A 128 0.37 27.28 0.34
N VAL A 129 -0.17 26.11 -0.02
CA VAL A 129 0.64 24.87 -0.09
C VAL A 129 1.63 24.92 -1.25
N ARG A 130 1.23 25.44 -2.41
CA ARG A 130 2.13 25.61 -3.57
C ARG A 130 3.29 26.54 -3.24
N ASP A 131 2.99 27.67 -2.59
CA ASP A 131 3.94 28.75 -2.33
C ASP A 131 4.73 28.57 -1.00
N ASP A 132 4.58 27.42 -0.34
CA ASP A 132 5.18 27.11 0.98
C ASP A 132 4.90 28.21 2.04
N ALA A 133 3.68 28.75 2.02
CA ALA A 133 3.26 29.81 2.91
C ALA A 133 2.86 29.28 4.30
N ASP A 134 3.02 30.13 5.33
CA ASP A 134 2.64 29.79 6.69
C ASP A 134 1.11 29.66 6.84
N PHE A 135 0.62 28.43 7.02
CA PHE A 135 -0.80 28.12 7.12
C PHE A 135 -1.53 28.86 8.25
N ARG A 136 -0.81 29.37 9.26
CA ARG A 136 -1.40 30.19 10.33
C ARG A 136 -2.01 31.50 9.80
N GLY A 137 -1.54 31.99 8.65
CA GLY A 137 -2.03 33.22 8.00
C GLY A 137 -3.32 33.08 7.20
N LEU A 138 -3.86 31.86 7.04
CA LEU A 138 -4.97 31.55 6.11
C LEU A 138 -6.22 32.46 6.24
N LEU A 139 -6.47 32.98 7.44
CA LEU A 139 -7.62 33.84 7.76
C LEU A 139 -7.22 35.25 8.22
N SER A 140 -5.95 35.62 8.09
CA SER A 140 -5.40 36.82 8.74
C SER A 140 -4.52 37.67 7.84
N ASP A 141 -4.12 37.17 6.68
CA ASP A 141 -3.46 37.97 5.65
C ASP A 141 -4.38 39.04 5.04
#